data_AF-A0A3B1KGD4-F1
#
_entry.id   AF-A0A3B1KGD4-F1
#
_cell.length_a   1.000
_cell.length_b   1.000
_cell.length_c   1.000
_cell.angle_alpha   90.00
_cell.angle_beta   90.00
_cell.angle_gamma   90.00
#
_symmetry.space_group_name_H-M   'P 1'
#
loop_
_entity.id
_entity.type
_entity.pdbx_description
1 polymer ?
#
loop_
_entity_poly.entity_id
_entity_poly.type
_entity_poly.pdbx_seq_one_letter_code
_entity_poly.pdbx_strand_id
1 'polypeptide(L)'
;MLSVLALLLLLGLHTRILVKPWPQSPGCDEFLGSGKEMDKCGVCGGDNTACKLVSGMFQHSLSKVGYHKIVEIPEGATKINVTEMVKSQNYLALRSRAGRSIINGNWAIDRPGKYEGGGTMFTYRRPNEISSTAGESFLAEGPTNEVLDVYMIYQQPNPGVHYEYILPSENSVLQGSADDAGNTVTSETGYDQYGRPSQEGYEQGGGHRYPPHTPDNQVPAAQPPRRQREHNWKLIGTTDCSASCGRGSRYTVFGCVHRITHDRVSDTLCDSSTKPSAQEEPCNVQPCPAFWDIGEWSECSKTCGLGMQHRQILCRQVYANRTLNVQSSRCRHLERPESSGTCQMKICSEWQIRSEWSPCSVPCGVGQRSREVRCVSNVGDFVEDEECNMKLRPSDAENCDMGPCAKSWFHTDWANRCSAECGMGVRSRSVVCLINHISSLPLEGCGSERPPEVQACNNGPCESRTEWFTGPWGQCSAECGTGSQQRAVVCLMKSDEGYNVMPPYECSSLDKPLGQQSCHMKACGAKWYYTSWSACSKTCEGGFRVREVRCLSDEMTPSEGCEEGLKPEEKEECNTQPCVPQIDENCRDKYFNCNVVVQARLCVYNYYKMACCASCTRVAQRQSASRSYR
;
A
#
# COMPACT_ATOMS: atom_id res chain seq x y z
N MET A 1 -29.37 -77.61 43.09
CA MET A 1 -29.14 -76.29 43.70
C MET A 1 -28.78 -75.36 42.53
N LEU A 2 -29.62 -74.43 42.06
CA LEU A 2 -30.60 -73.54 42.72
C LEU A 2 -29.96 -72.66 43.81
N SER A 3 -30.42 -71.40 43.89
CA SER A 3 -29.99 -70.33 44.82
C SER A 3 -28.78 -69.46 44.44
N VAL A 4 -28.81 -68.85 43.24
CA VAL A 4 -28.19 -67.51 43.01
C VAL A 4 -29.18 -66.59 42.28
N LEU A 5 -29.81 -67.08 41.20
CA LEU A 5 -30.87 -66.39 40.44
C LEU A 5 -32.12 -65.97 41.25
N ALA A 6 -32.29 -66.45 42.49
CA ALA A 6 -33.45 -66.15 43.32
C ALA A 6 -33.35 -64.82 44.09
N LEU A 7 -32.13 -64.30 44.35
CA LEU A 7 -31.95 -63.15 45.25
C LEU A 7 -32.22 -61.80 44.59
N LEU A 8 -32.16 -61.71 43.26
CA LEU A 8 -32.43 -60.48 42.49
C LEU A 8 -33.92 -60.25 42.21
N LEU A 9 -34.81 -61.22 42.48
CA LEU A 9 -36.24 -61.14 42.19
C LEU A 9 -37.11 -60.72 43.40
N LEU A 10 -36.51 -60.47 44.58
CA LEU A 10 -37.24 -60.18 45.83
C LEU A 10 -36.96 -58.78 46.43
N LEU A 11 -36.31 -57.88 45.69
CA LEU A 11 -36.23 -56.44 46.03
C LEU A 11 -37.17 -55.57 45.17
N GLY A 12 -37.98 -56.18 44.30
CA GLY A 12 -38.97 -55.49 43.49
C GLY A 12 -40.39 -55.63 44.03
N LEU A 13 -40.75 -54.85 45.07
CA LEU A 13 -42.12 -54.35 45.30
C LEU A 13 -42.20 -53.35 46.47
N HIS A 14 -43.04 -52.32 46.30
CA HIS A 14 -43.55 -51.40 47.34
C HIS A 14 -42.58 -50.47 48.10
N THR A 15 -41.87 -49.60 47.38
CA THR A 15 -41.81 -48.18 47.77
C THR A 15 -42.57 -47.32 46.75
N ARG A 16 -43.35 -46.38 47.27
CA ARG A 16 -44.51 -45.77 46.59
C ARG A 16 -44.18 -45.14 45.23
N ILE A 17 -44.99 -45.48 44.23
CA ILE A 17 -45.08 -44.77 42.95
C ILE A 17 -45.37 -43.29 43.22
N LEU A 18 -44.44 -42.43 42.84
CA LEU A 18 -44.67 -41.00 42.68
C LEU A 18 -44.52 -40.73 41.18
N VAL A 19 -45.65 -40.78 40.46
CA VAL A 19 -45.67 -40.49 39.01
C VAL A 19 -45.26 -39.04 38.82
N LYS A 20 -44.00 -38.79 38.48
CA LYS A 20 -43.65 -37.60 37.72
C LYS A 20 -44.46 -37.69 36.43
N PRO A 21 -45.36 -36.72 36.11
CA PRO A 21 -45.95 -36.70 34.79
C PRO A 21 -44.80 -36.63 33.78
N TRP A 22 -44.79 -37.54 32.80
CA TRP A 22 -43.92 -37.35 31.65
C TRP A 22 -44.33 -36.01 31.00
N PRO A 23 -43.37 -35.14 30.63
CA PRO A 23 -43.68 -33.96 29.85
C PRO A 23 -44.14 -34.44 28.46
N GLN A 24 -45.45 -34.60 28.31
CA GLN A 24 -46.06 -34.80 27.00
C GLN A 24 -45.74 -33.57 26.17
N SER A 25 -45.03 -33.74 25.06
CA SER A 25 -44.84 -32.66 24.11
C SER A 25 -46.21 -32.21 23.58
N PRO A 26 -46.43 -30.90 23.37
CA PRO A 26 -47.52 -30.46 22.51
C PRO A 26 -47.28 -31.04 21.11
N GLY A 27 -48.29 -31.68 20.54
CA GLY A 27 -48.30 -31.97 19.13
C GLY A 27 -48.42 -30.68 18.32
N CYS A 28 -48.16 -30.78 17.03
CA CYS A 28 -48.30 -29.66 16.10
C CYS A 28 -49.75 -29.18 15.90
N ASP A 29 -50.73 -29.88 16.49
CA ASP A 29 -52.16 -29.56 16.52
C ASP A 29 -52.61 -28.96 17.86
N GLU A 30 -51.66 -28.38 18.62
CA GLU A 30 -51.84 -27.76 19.94
C GLU A 30 -52.28 -28.70 21.09
N PHE A 31 -52.57 -29.98 20.79
CA PHE A 31 -52.93 -30.99 21.79
C PHE A 31 -51.69 -31.66 22.41
N LEU A 32 -51.58 -31.59 23.74
CA LEU A 32 -50.57 -32.32 24.51
C LEU A 32 -50.72 -33.84 24.29
N GLY A 33 -49.64 -34.49 23.86
CA GLY A 33 -49.60 -35.95 23.69
C GLY A 33 -50.35 -36.51 22.48
N SER A 34 -50.74 -35.70 21.49
CA SER A 34 -51.42 -36.18 20.26
C SER A 34 -50.57 -37.10 19.39
N GLY A 35 -49.23 -37.06 19.56
CA GLY A 35 -48.28 -37.83 18.77
C GLY A 35 -48.06 -37.30 17.34
N LYS A 36 -48.69 -36.17 16.97
CA LYS A 36 -48.48 -35.55 15.66
C LYS A 36 -47.28 -34.60 15.69
N GLU A 37 -46.36 -34.82 14.77
CA GLU A 37 -45.25 -33.92 14.46
C GLU A 37 -45.53 -33.20 13.13
N MET A 38 -44.87 -32.07 12.88
CA MET A 38 -44.93 -31.44 11.56
C MET A 38 -44.13 -32.26 10.55
N ASP A 39 -44.70 -32.44 9.35
CA ASP A 39 -43.95 -32.98 8.23
C ASP A 39 -42.92 -31.95 7.71
N LYS A 40 -42.11 -32.34 6.71
CA LYS A 40 -41.10 -31.44 6.12
C LYS A 40 -41.69 -30.20 5.45
N CYS A 41 -42.99 -30.20 5.17
CA CYS A 41 -43.74 -29.09 4.57
C CYS A 41 -44.33 -28.14 5.60
N GLY A 42 -44.21 -28.44 6.90
CA GLY A 42 -44.85 -27.69 7.99
C GLY A 42 -46.32 -28.06 8.21
N VAL A 43 -46.82 -29.13 7.56
CA VAL A 43 -48.18 -29.62 7.74
C VAL A 43 -48.24 -30.57 8.93
N CYS A 44 -49.11 -30.28 9.88
CA CYS A 44 -49.23 -31.09 11.09
C CYS A 44 -49.80 -32.49 10.78
N GLY A 45 -49.02 -33.55 11.02
CA GLY A 45 -49.40 -34.91 10.64
C GLY A 45 -49.48 -35.13 9.13
N GLY A 46 -48.82 -34.29 8.33
CA GLY A 46 -48.73 -34.45 6.88
C GLY A 46 -47.87 -35.63 6.43
N ASP A 47 -47.94 -35.95 5.13
CA ASP A 47 -47.24 -37.07 4.51
C ASP A 47 -45.98 -36.63 3.72
N ASN A 48 -45.60 -35.35 3.77
CA ASN A 48 -44.55 -34.70 2.98
C ASN A 48 -44.85 -34.52 1.48
N THR A 49 -46.10 -34.68 1.01
CA THR A 49 -46.47 -34.44 -0.41
C THR A 49 -46.85 -32.99 -0.71
N ALA A 50 -47.23 -32.22 0.31
CA ALA A 50 -47.70 -30.83 0.20
C ALA A 50 -46.61 -29.82 -0.24
N CYS A 51 -45.36 -30.27 -0.39
CA CYS A 51 -44.22 -29.44 -0.78
C CYS A 51 -43.17 -30.22 -1.56
N LYS A 52 -42.25 -29.48 -2.19
CA LYS A 52 -41.08 -29.99 -2.90
C LYS A 52 -39.81 -29.38 -2.32
N LEU A 53 -38.91 -30.24 -1.83
CA LEU A 53 -37.53 -29.84 -1.56
C LEU A 53 -36.81 -29.57 -2.88
N VAL A 54 -36.20 -28.39 -3.00
CA VAL A 54 -35.26 -28.02 -4.05
C VAL A 54 -33.87 -27.91 -3.40
N SER A 55 -32.88 -28.60 -3.94
CA SER A 55 -31.49 -28.52 -3.48
C SER A 55 -30.54 -28.66 -4.66
N GLY A 56 -29.35 -28.09 -4.54
CA GLY A 56 -28.30 -28.17 -5.54
C GLY A 56 -26.96 -27.63 -5.06
N MET A 57 -25.94 -27.74 -5.91
CA MET A 57 -24.58 -27.29 -5.63
C MET A 57 -24.00 -26.54 -6.83
N PHE A 58 -23.45 -25.36 -6.58
CA PHE A 58 -22.83 -24.50 -7.59
C PHE A 58 -21.31 -24.58 -7.50
N GLN A 59 -20.67 -25.22 -8.47
CA GLN A 59 -19.20 -25.41 -8.57
C GLN A 59 -18.62 -24.89 -9.91
N HIS A 60 -19.30 -23.96 -10.57
CA HIS A 60 -18.82 -23.42 -11.86
C HIS A 60 -17.48 -22.69 -11.72
N SER A 61 -16.57 -22.95 -12.66
CA SER A 61 -15.26 -22.27 -12.76
C SER A 61 -15.44 -20.86 -13.33
N LEU A 62 -15.28 -19.85 -12.48
CA LEU A 62 -15.44 -18.44 -12.87
C LEU A 62 -14.08 -17.79 -13.13
N SER A 63 -14.01 -16.88 -14.11
CA SER A 63 -12.76 -16.27 -14.59
C SER A 63 -12.73 -14.74 -14.50
N LYS A 64 -13.77 -14.12 -13.92
CA LYS A 64 -13.90 -12.67 -13.77
C LYS A 64 -14.40 -12.32 -12.37
N VAL A 65 -13.78 -11.33 -11.74
CA VAL A 65 -14.24 -10.75 -10.48
C VAL A 65 -15.61 -10.07 -10.67
N GLY A 66 -16.54 -10.26 -9.74
CA GLY A 66 -17.87 -9.64 -9.77
C GLY A 66 -18.99 -10.56 -9.29
N TYR A 67 -20.23 -10.11 -9.48
CA TYR A 67 -21.45 -10.82 -9.09
C TYR A 67 -21.85 -11.88 -10.12
N HIS A 68 -21.87 -13.15 -9.73
CA HIS A 68 -22.33 -14.27 -10.56
C HIS A 68 -23.55 -14.94 -9.93
N LYS A 69 -24.65 -15.11 -10.68
CA LYS A 69 -25.89 -15.72 -10.16
C LYS A 69 -25.69 -17.21 -9.91
N ILE A 70 -26.00 -17.66 -8.70
CA ILE A 70 -25.94 -19.06 -8.27
C ILE A 70 -27.27 -19.75 -8.58
N VAL A 71 -28.36 -19.21 -8.02
CA VAL A 71 -29.70 -19.79 -8.06
C VAL A 71 -30.74 -18.68 -7.93
N GLU A 72 -31.97 -18.97 -8.35
CA GLU A 72 -33.16 -18.17 -8.11
C GLU A 72 -34.05 -18.89 -7.10
N ILE A 73 -34.48 -18.16 -6.07
CA ILE A 73 -35.42 -18.63 -5.05
C ILE A 73 -36.76 -17.92 -5.35
N PRO A 74 -37.83 -18.64 -5.75
CA PRO A 74 -39.10 -18.02 -6.07
C PRO A 74 -39.85 -17.55 -4.81
N GLU A 75 -41.01 -16.95 -5.00
CA GLU A 75 -41.99 -16.70 -3.95
C GLU A 75 -42.56 -18.01 -3.36
N GLY A 76 -43.12 -17.94 -2.15
CA GLY A 76 -43.62 -19.08 -1.39
C GLY A 76 -42.54 -19.96 -0.72
N ALA A 77 -41.25 -19.71 -0.97
CA ALA A 77 -40.14 -20.55 -0.51
C ALA A 77 -39.93 -20.46 1.01
N THR A 78 -39.85 -21.62 1.66
CA THR A 78 -39.59 -21.79 3.10
C THR A 78 -38.31 -22.58 3.35
N LYS A 79 -37.82 -22.58 4.60
CA LYS A 79 -36.62 -23.33 5.04
C LYS A 79 -35.41 -23.11 4.11
N ILE A 80 -35.17 -21.86 3.73
CA ILE A 80 -34.08 -21.46 2.86
C ILE A 80 -32.76 -21.59 3.63
N ASN A 81 -31.81 -22.32 3.06
CA ASN A 81 -30.45 -22.44 3.54
C ASN A 81 -29.49 -22.36 2.34
N VAL A 82 -28.62 -21.35 2.31
CA VAL A 82 -27.52 -21.26 1.34
C VAL A 82 -26.23 -21.20 2.14
N THR A 83 -25.34 -22.16 1.89
CA THR A 83 -24.09 -22.36 2.65
C THR A 83 -22.94 -22.69 1.72
N GLU A 84 -21.84 -21.96 1.85
CA GLU A 84 -20.56 -22.27 1.22
C GLU A 84 -19.93 -23.51 1.88
N MET A 85 -19.53 -24.49 1.07
CA MET A 85 -19.07 -25.82 1.51
C MET A 85 -17.76 -25.78 2.31
N VAL A 86 -16.87 -24.83 1.99
CA VAL A 86 -15.57 -24.61 2.63
C VAL A 86 -15.29 -23.11 2.59
N LYS A 87 -14.85 -22.50 3.69
CA LYS A 87 -14.50 -21.08 3.76
C LYS A 87 -13.62 -20.63 2.58
N SER A 88 -14.06 -19.60 1.84
CA SER A 88 -13.24 -18.92 0.83
C SER A 88 -13.21 -17.38 1.00
N GLN A 89 -12.51 -16.67 0.12
CA GLN A 89 -12.58 -15.20 0.00
C GLN A 89 -13.76 -14.70 -0.86
N ASN A 90 -14.62 -15.61 -1.34
CA ASN A 90 -15.88 -15.21 -1.97
C ASN A 90 -16.89 -14.74 -0.91
N TYR A 91 -17.97 -14.11 -1.37
CA TYR A 91 -19.07 -13.64 -0.53
C TYR A 91 -20.41 -14.01 -1.17
N LEU A 92 -21.37 -14.48 -0.37
CA LEU A 92 -22.74 -14.79 -0.76
C LEU A 92 -23.60 -13.53 -0.67
N ALA A 93 -24.18 -13.13 -1.80
CA ALA A 93 -25.06 -11.97 -1.88
C ALA A 93 -26.49 -12.37 -2.21
N LEU A 94 -27.45 -11.60 -1.70
CA LEU A 94 -28.88 -11.84 -1.89
C LEU A 94 -29.54 -10.54 -2.36
N ARG A 95 -30.30 -10.61 -3.45
CA ARG A 95 -30.93 -9.45 -4.07
C ARG A 95 -32.33 -9.81 -4.55
N SER A 96 -33.33 -8.97 -4.28
CA SER A 96 -34.64 -9.07 -4.90
C SER A 96 -34.54 -8.97 -6.42
N ARG A 97 -35.41 -9.65 -7.16
CA ARG A 97 -35.57 -9.49 -8.61
C ARG A 97 -35.85 -8.03 -9.03
N ALA A 98 -36.40 -7.21 -8.13
CA ALA A 98 -36.56 -5.76 -8.33
C ALA A 98 -35.25 -4.95 -8.21
N GLY A 99 -34.09 -5.61 -8.04
CA GLY A 99 -32.76 -4.98 -7.95
C GLY A 99 -32.37 -4.52 -6.54
N ARG A 100 -33.28 -4.56 -5.57
CA ARG A 100 -33.02 -4.22 -4.15
C ARG A 100 -32.13 -5.27 -3.49
N SER A 101 -30.90 -4.89 -3.14
CA SER A 101 -29.98 -5.75 -2.40
C SER A 101 -30.45 -5.96 -0.95
N ILE A 102 -30.25 -7.17 -0.42
CA ILE A 102 -30.67 -7.60 0.93
C ILE A 102 -29.46 -8.03 1.77
N ILE A 103 -28.47 -8.70 1.15
CA ILE A 103 -27.19 -9.09 1.77
C ILE A 103 -26.05 -8.86 0.76
N ASN A 104 -24.92 -8.30 1.19
CA ASN A 104 -23.68 -8.10 0.41
C ASN A 104 -23.93 -7.36 -0.92
N GLY A 105 -24.70 -6.26 -0.83
CA GLY A 105 -25.13 -5.46 -1.98
C GLY A 105 -24.14 -4.38 -2.42
N ASN A 106 -24.22 -3.99 -3.69
CA ASN A 106 -23.56 -2.78 -4.23
C ASN A 106 -22.03 -2.72 -3.99
N TRP A 107 -21.35 -3.88 -4.02
CA TRP A 107 -19.93 -4.08 -3.67
C TRP A 107 -19.56 -3.79 -2.20
N ALA A 108 -20.53 -3.58 -1.32
CA ALA A 108 -20.34 -3.52 0.12
C ALA A 108 -20.54 -4.91 0.76
N ILE A 109 -19.77 -5.20 1.81
CA ILE A 109 -19.91 -6.43 2.60
C ILE A 109 -20.64 -6.12 3.91
N ASP A 110 -21.68 -6.91 4.15
CA ASP A 110 -22.54 -6.85 5.33
C ASP A 110 -21.91 -7.54 6.55
N ARG A 111 -22.41 -7.22 7.75
CA ARG A 111 -21.96 -7.85 9.00
C ARG A 111 -22.83 -9.06 9.32
N PRO A 112 -22.29 -10.14 9.93
CA PRO A 112 -23.11 -11.24 10.44
C PRO A 112 -24.24 -10.71 11.34
N GLY A 113 -25.48 -11.10 11.05
CA GLY A 113 -26.66 -10.39 11.56
C GLY A 113 -27.99 -10.90 11.00
N LYS A 114 -29.03 -10.08 11.11
CA LYS A 114 -30.39 -10.35 10.65
C LYS A 114 -30.84 -9.27 9.68
N TYR A 115 -31.38 -9.70 8.54
CA TYR A 115 -31.65 -8.88 7.36
C TYR A 115 -33.08 -9.12 6.87
N GLU A 116 -33.83 -8.04 6.63
CA GLU A 116 -35.24 -8.10 6.23
C GLU A 116 -35.38 -7.93 4.70
N GLY A 117 -35.98 -8.92 4.05
CA GLY A 117 -36.19 -8.92 2.60
C GLY A 117 -36.90 -10.17 2.13
N GLY A 118 -37.49 -10.15 0.94
CA GLY A 118 -38.29 -11.28 0.49
C GLY A 118 -39.54 -11.55 1.34
N GLY A 119 -39.98 -10.63 2.20
CA GLY A 119 -41.08 -10.88 3.14
C GLY A 119 -40.71 -11.75 4.36
N THR A 120 -39.42 -12.08 4.51
CA THR A 120 -38.91 -12.90 5.63
C THR A 120 -37.62 -12.29 6.21
N MET A 121 -37.07 -12.94 7.24
CA MET A 121 -35.88 -12.48 7.96
C MET A 121 -34.72 -13.46 7.75
N PHE A 122 -33.74 -13.05 6.95
CA PHE A 122 -32.50 -13.79 6.70
C PHE A 122 -31.51 -13.61 7.85
N THR A 123 -31.04 -14.72 8.42
CA THR A 123 -29.92 -14.74 9.36
C THR A 123 -28.64 -15.04 8.60
N TYR A 124 -27.81 -14.01 8.42
CA TYR A 124 -26.53 -14.08 7.72
C TYR A 124 -25.39 -14.36 8.70
N ARG A 125 -24.50 -15.31 8.36
CA ARG A 125 -23.44 -15.82 9.23
C ARG A 125 -22.13 -15.97 8.45
N ARG A 126 -21.08 -15.33 8.96
CA ARG A 126 -19.70 -15.48 8.49
C ARG A 126 -18.82 -15.87 9.70
N PRO A 127 -18.34 -17.12 9.80
CA PRO A 127 -17.52 -17.55 10.94
C PRO A 127 -16.19 -16.79 11.03
N ASN A 128 -15.69 -16.57 12.25
CA ASN A 128 -14.41 -15.90 12.47
C ASN A 128 -13.23 -16.79 12.02
N GLU A 129 -12.22 -16.16 11.42
CA GLU A 129 -11.14 -16.86 10.70
C GLU A 129 -10.27 -17.79 11.56
N ILE A 130 -10.28 -17.61 12.87
CA ILE A 130 -9.41 -18.30 13.84
C ILE A 130 -10.03 -19.61 14.35
N SER A 131 -11.37 -19.77 14.26
CA SER A 131 -12.10 -20.82 15.00
C SER A 131 -12.98 -21.74 14.16
N SER A 132 -13.08 -21.57 12.85
CA SER A 132 -13.88 -22.45 12.00
C SER A 132 -13.40 -22.53 10.55
N THR A 133 -13.56 -23.72 9.95
CA THR A 133 -13.43 -23.99 8.51
C THR A 133 -14.76 -23.87 7.75
N ALA A 134 -15.88 -23.72 8.46
CA ALA A 134 -17.20 -23.57 7.86
C ALA A 134 -17.28 -22.28 7.03
N GLY A 135 -17.91 -22.38 5.85
CA GLY A 135 -18.05 -21.26 4.93
C GLY A 135 -19.11 -20.24 5.36
N GLU A 136 -19.25 -19.22 4.52
CA GLU A 136 -20.30 -18.22 4.65
C GLU A 136 -21.69 -18.82 4.42
N SER A 137 -22.72 -18.34 5.13
CA SER A 137 -24.09 -18.84 5.00
C SER A 137 -25.17 -17.79 5.28
N PHE A 138 -26.34 -17.96 4.65
CA PHE A 138 -27.56 -17.28 5.06
C PHE A 138 -28.75 -18.25 5.10
N LEU A 139 -29.60 -18.08 6.12
CA LEU A 139 -30.75 -18.95 6.36
C LEU A 139 -32.02 -18.13 6.67
N ALA A 140 -33.17 -18.56 6.16
CA ALA A 140 -34.47 -17.96 6.46
C ALA A 140 -35.58 -19.01 6.55
N GLU A 141 -36.53 -18.80 7.46
CA GLU A 141 -37.69 -19.67 7.62
C GLU A 141 -38.68 -19.55 6.44
N GLY A 142 -38.73 -18.38 5.79
CA GLY A 142 -39.76 -18.03 4.79
C GLY A 142 -41.10 -17.65 5.43
N PRO A 143 -42.22 -17.77 4.70
CA PRO A 143 -42.26 -17.91 3.24
C PRO A 143 -41.73 -16.64 2.55
N THR A 144 -41.24 -16.74 1.32
CA THR A 144 -40.91 -15.56 0.51
C THR A 144 -42.15 -14.94 -0.14
N ASN A 145 -42.16 -13.62 -0.33
CA ASN A 145 -43.23 -12.88 -1.02
C ASN A 145 -42.78 -12.15 -2.32
N GLU A 146 -41.52 -12.33 -2.71
CA GLU A 146 -40.96 -11.87 -3.98
C GLU A 146 -39.85 -12.85 -4.40
N VAL A 147 -39.55 -12.90 -5.71
CA VAL A 147 -38.45 -13.71 -6.24
C VAL A 147 -37.09 -13.11 -5.85
N LEU A 148 -36.20 -13.93 -5.32
CA LEU A 148 -34.86 -13.55 -4.86
C LEU A 148 -33.78 -14.23 -5.69
N ASP A 149 -32.81 -13.44 -6.14
CA ASP A 149 -31.61 -13.91 -6.80
C ASP A 149 -30.47 -14.07 -5.79
N VAL A 150 -29.87 -15.26 -5.76
CA VAL A 150 -28.64 -15.54 -5.03
C VAL A 150 -27.45 -15.30 -5.95
N TYR A 151 -26.48 -14.53 -5.49
CA TYR A 151 -25.22 -14.26 -6.19
C TYR A 151 -24.02 -14.67 -5.35
N MET A 152 -22.88 -14.90 -6.01
CA MET A 152 -21.56 -14.94 -5.38
C MET A 152 -20.73 -13.78 -5.92
N ILE A 153 -20.12 -13.01 -5.02
CA ILE A 153 -19.06 -12.07 -5.35
C ILE A 153 -17.76 -12.87 -5.46
N TYR A 154 -17.31 -13.09 -6.70
CA TYR A 154 -16.16 -13.95 -6.98
C TYR A 154 -14.84 -13.21 -6.78
N GLN A 155 -13.99 -13.73 -5.89
CA GLN A 155 -12.61 -13.29 -5.66
C GLN A 155 -11.59 -14.43 -5.83
N GLN A 156 -11.93 -15.67 -5.46
CA GLN A 156 -11.05 -16.84 -5.58
C GLN A 156 -11.81 -18.08 -6.07
N PRO A 157 -11.14 -19.13 -6.60
CA PRO A 157 -11.78 -20.37 -7.01
C PRO A 157 -12.81 -20.89 -6.00
N ASN A 158 -14.03 -21.09 -6.49
CA ASN A 158 -15.20 -21.44 -5.70
C ASN A 158 -15.12 -22.92 -5.24
N PRO A 159 -15.08 -23.23 -3.93
CA PRO A 159 -15.05 -24.61 -3.43
C PRO A 159 -16.40 -25.34 -3.57
N GLY A 160 -17.48 -24.59 -3.79
CA GLY A 160 -18.85 -25.07 -3.90
C GLY A 160 -19.77 -24.31 -2.97
N VAL A 161 -20.91 -23.84 -3.49
CA VAL A 161 -22.01 -23.32 -2.69
C VAL A 161 -23.17 -24.29 -2.77
N HIS A 162 -23.57 -24.86 -1.63
CA HIS A 162 -24.79 -25.64 -1.51
C HIS A 162 -25.98 -24.70 -1.25
N TYR A 163 -27.12 -25.01 -1.86
CA TYR A 163 -28.38 -24.34 -1.57
C TYR A 163 -29.49 -25.38 -1.41
N GLU A 164 -30.41 -25.11 -0.50
CA GLU A 164 -31.65 -25.84 -0.34
C GLU A 164 -32.78 -24.90 0.11
N TYR A 165 -34.00 -25.19 -0.34
CA TYR A 165 -35.24 -24.53 0.08
C TYR A 165 -36.43 -25.41 -0.25
N ILE A 166 -37.56 -25.15 0.40
CA ILE A 166 -38.81 -25.90 0.23
C ILE A 166 -39.83 -25.01 -0.46
N LEU A 167 -40.50 -25.53 -1.51
CA LEU A 167 -41.60 -24.86 -2.20
C LEU A 167 -42.92 -25.56 -1.89
N PRO A 168 -44.04 -24.84 -1.65
CA PRO A 168 -45.35 -25.46 -1.62
C PRO A 168 -45.70 -26.09 -2.97
N SER A 169 -46.37 -27.24 -2.96
CA SER A 169 -46.90 -27.87 -4.16
C SER A 169 -48.22 -27.16 -4.56
N GLU A 170 -48.38 -26.80 -5.84
CA GLU A 170 -49.64 -26.26 -6.37
C GLU A 170 -50.75 -27.33 -6.40
N ASN A 171 -51.39 -27.61 -5.25
CA ASN A 171 -52.62 -28.41 -5.16
C ASN A 171 -53.32 -28.28 -3.78
N SER A 172 -53.57 -27.04 -3.32
CA SER A 172 -54.27 -26.80 -2.04
C SER A 172 -55.12 -25.52 -1.97
N VAL A 173 -55.67 -25.05 -3.10
CA VAL A 173 -56.75 -24.03 -3.11
C VAL A 173 -57.86 -24.46 -4.09
N LEU A 174 -59.11 -24.09 -3.77
CA LEU A 174 -60.36 -24.29 -4.54
C LEU A 174 -61.03 -25.69 -4.49
N GLN A 175 -61.76 -25.95 -3.40
CA GLN A 175 -63.19 -26.33 -3.47
C GLN A 175 -63.89 -26.16 -2.11
N GLY A 176 -65.22 -25.93 -2.13
CA GLY A 176 -66.01 -25.54 -0.95
C GLY A 176 -66.41 -24.05 -0.96
N SER A 177 -66.98 -23.53 -2.05
CA SER A 177 -68.40 -23.64 -2.46
C SER A 177 -69.28 -22.55 -1.83
N ALA A 178 -69.98 -21.78 -2.66
CA ALA A 178 -70.90 -20.73 -2.24
C ALA A 178 -72.33 -21.03 -2.73
N ASP A 179 -73.28 -20.94 -1.80
CA ASP A 179 -74.73 -20.87 -1.91
C ASP A 179 -75.19 -20.04 -0.67
N ASP A 180 -76.23 -19.20 -0.65
CA ASP A 180 -77.35 -18.93 -1.58
C ASP A 180 -77.73 -17.41 -1.53
N ALA A 181 -78.78 -17.01 -2.25
CA ALA A 181 -79.41 -15.68 -2.36
C ALA A 181 -79.94 -15.06 -1.03
N GLY A 182 -80.41 -13.80 -0.94
CA GLY A 182 -80.49 -12.68 -1.89
C GLY A 182 -81.61 -11.67 -1.53
N ASN A 183 -81.80 -10.63 -2.35
CA ASN A 183 -82.91 -9.64 -2.37
C ASN A 183 -83.10 -8.59 -1.23
N THR A 184 -82.76 -7.33 -1.57
CA THR A 184 -83.58 -6.09 -1.58
C THR A 184 -84.81 -5.81 -0.66
N VAL A 185 -84.96 -4.51 -0.32
CA VAL A 185 -86.19 -3.67 -0.19
C VAL A 185 -86.76 -3.25 1.21
N THR A 186 -86.68 -1.93 1.46
CA THR A 186 -87.53 -0.97 2.26
C THR A 186 -87.90 -1.11 3.76
N SER A 187 -87.70 0.03 4.46
CA SER A 187 -88.64 0.77 5.34
C SER A 187 -89.03 0.35 6.79
N GLU A 188 -88.88 1.36 7.67
CA GLU A 188 -89.85 1.87 8.68
C GLU A 188 -90.10 1.20 10.07
N THR A 189 -89.77 2.00 11.11
CA THR A 189 -90.54 2.29 12.37
C THR A 189 -90.51 1.33 13.59
N GLY A 190 -90.79 1.91 14.77
CA GLY A 190 -90.69 1.33 16.14
C GLY A 190 -89.49 1.90 16.91
N TYR A 191 -89.55 2.77 17.94
CA TYR A 191 -90.33 2.76 19.21
C TYR A 191 -90.09 1.47 20.02
N ASP A 192 -89.71 1.44 21.30
CA ASP A 192 -89.82 2.39 22.45
C ASP A 192 -88.63 2.22 23.45
N GLN A 193 -88.44 2.88 24.60
CA GLN A 193 -88.71 4.25 25.11
C GLN A 193 -88.10 4.38 26.54
N TYR A 194 -87.95 5.61 27.07
CA TYR A 194 -87.53 5.98 28.44
C TYR A 194 -86.03 5.79 28.81
N GLY A 195 -85.41 6.64 29.63
CA GLY A 195 -85.96 7.78 30.37
C GLY A 195 -84.96 8.90 30.75
N ARG A 196 -85.55 10.06 31.08
CA ARG A 196 -84.99 11.26 31.77
C ARG A 196 -85.51 11.25 33.24
N PRO A 197 -85.19 12.22 34.13
CA PRO A 197 -84.27 13.36 34.03
C PRO A 197 -82.99 13.08 34.89
N SER A 198 -82.31 13.91 35.70
CA SER A 198 -82.51 15.29 36.23
C SER A 198 -81.19 15.91 36.73
N GLN A 199 -81.17 17.26 36.84
CA GLN A 199 -80.36 18.06 37.79
C GLN A 199 -78.81 18.00 37.68
N GLU A 200 -78.04 18.88 38.35
CA GLU A 200 -78.06 20.36 38.48
C GLU A 200 -76.69 20.74 39.11
N GLY A 201 -76.14 21.91 38.80
CA GLY A 201 -74.86 22.36 39.35
C GLY A 201 -74.63 23.84 39.09
N TYR A 202 -74.23 24.59 40.12
CA TYR A 202 -74.27 26.05 40.16
C TYR A 202 -72.85 26.66 40.22
N GLU A 203 -72.80 28.00 40.43
CA GLU A 203 -71.64 28.81 40.84
C GLU A 203 -70.70 29.36 39.73
N GLN A 204 -70.13 30.58 39.87
CA GLN A 204 -70.67 31.82 40.45
C GLN A 204 -69.81 33.04 40.02
N GLY A 205 -70.45 34.21 39.83
CA GLY A 205 -69.78 35.54 39.76
C GLY A 205 -68.96 35.84 38.48
N GLY A 206 -68.73 37.11 38.11
CA GLY A 206 -69.28 38.36 38.65
C GLY A 206 -68.49 39.59 38.16
N GLY A 207 -69.18 40.68 37.76
CA GLY A 207 -68.49 41.92 37.34
C GLY A 207 -69.35 42.90 36.53
N HIS A 208 -69.96 43.88 37.20
CA HIS A 208 -70.71 44.98 36.55
C HIS A 208 -69.83 46.22 36.32
N ARG A 209 -70.06 46.95 35.21
CA ARG A 209 -70.62 48.34 35.24
C ARG A 209 -70.67 49.01 33.86
N TYR A 210 -71.87 49.46 33.48
CA TYR A 210 -72.08 50.66 32.65
C TYR A 210 -72.21 51.89 33.55
N PRO A 211 -71.98 53.10 33.01
CA PRO A 211 -72.86 54.25 33.28
C PRO A 211 -73.24 54.99 31.96
N PRO A 212 -74.11 56.02 31.94
CA PRO A 212 -75.52 55.76 31.62
C PRO A 212 -76.13 56.71 30.57
N HIS A 213 -77.41 56.46 30.21
CA HIS A 213 -78.22 57.41 29.44
C HIS A 213 -78.79 58.55 30.31
N THR A 214 -79.03 59.70 29.69
CA THR A 214 -79.82 60.83 30.22
C THR A 214 -80.93 61.22 29.22
N PRO A 215 -82.00 61.93 29.64
CA PRO A 215 -83.33 61.65 29.10
C PRO A 215 -84.09 62.81 28.41
N ASP A 216 -85.31 62.45 27.99
CA ASP A 216 -86.55 63.25 27.97
C ASP A 216 -87.10 63.81 26.64
N ASN A 217 -88.38 64.19 26.69
CA ASN A 217 -89.35 64.33 25.61
C ASN A 217 -89.17 65.54 24.68
N GLN A 218 -89.55 65.38 23.41
CA GLN A 218 -90.33 66.41 22.68
C GLN A 218 -91.08 65.88 21.45
N VAL A 219 -92.20 66.54 21.13
CA VAL A 219 -93.14 66.26 20.04
C VAL A 219 -92.81 67.18 18.84
N PRO A 220 -93.02 66.77 17.56
CA PRO A 220 -92.13 67.22 16.48
C PRO A 220 -92.50 68.56 15.82
N ALA A 221 -91.46 69.32 15.45
CA ALA A 221 -91.54 70.38 14.45
C ALA A 221 -91.40 69.82 13.03
N ALA A 222 -92.16 70.36 12.08
CA ALA A 222 -92.20 69.85 10.71
C ALA A 222 -90.91 70.14 9.91
N GLN A 223 -90.42 69.13 9.18
CA GLN A 223 -89.41 69.31 8.13
C GLN A 223 -90.10 69.41 6.75
N PRO A 224 -89.53 70.16 5.78
CA PRO A 224 -90.10 70.31 4.44
C PRO A 224 -90.18 68.97 3.69
N PRO A 225 -91.01 68.87 2.62
CA PRO A 225 -91.25 67.62 1.92
C PRO A 225 -89.93 67.01 1.41
N ARG A 226 -89.53 65.89 2.03
CA ARG A 226 -88.46 65.04 1.51
C ARG A 226 -88.90 64.57 0.11
N ARG A 227 -88.28 65.12 -0.94
CA ARG A 227 -88.32 64.51 -2.28
C ARG A 227 -88.09 63.02 -2.11
N GLN A 228 -89.05 62.20 -2.49
CA GLN A 228 -88.87 60.76 -2.40
C GLN A 228 -87.71 60.41 -3.34
N ARG A 229 -86.57 59.99 -2.78
CA ARG A 229 -85.50 59.40 -3.57
C ARG A 229 -86.10 58.17 -4.24
N GLU A 230 -86.15 58.25 -5.56
CA GLU A 230 -86.76 57.28 -6.48
C GLU A 230 -85.91 56.00 -6.58
N HIS A 231 -84.63 56.12 -6.25
CA HIS A 231 -83.67 55.03 -6.18
C HIS A 231 -83.04 54.98 -4.78
N ASN A 232 -82.70 53.78 -4.32
CA ASN A 232 -81.96 53.58 -3.07
C ASN A 232 -80.97 52.41 -3.18
N TRP A 233 -79.94 52.43 -2.35
CA TRP A 233 -79.06 51.28 -2.17
C TRP A 233 -79.83 50.14 -1.52
N LYS A 234 -79.64 48.91 -2.02
CA LYS A 234 -80.16 47.67 -1.44
C LYS A 234 -79.06 46.61 -1.48
N LEU A 235 -79.07 45.70 -0.52
CA LEU A 235 -78.17 44.54 -0.55
C LEU A 235 -78.58 43.65 -1.74
N ILE A 236 -77.66 43.46 -2.70
CA ILE A 236 -77.91 42.62 -3.89
C ILE A 236 -77.27 41.24 -3.73
N GLY A 237 -76.19 41.12 -2.95
CA GLY A 237 -75.56 39.83 -2.63
C GLY A 237 -74.29 40.02 -1.82
N THR A 238 -73.38 39.04 -1.90
CA THR A 238 -72.02 39.11 -1.34
C THR A 238 -71.00 38.81 -2.42
N THR A 239 -69.74 39.18 -2.21
CA THR A 239 -68.63 38.69 -3.03
C THR A 239 -68.47 37.17 -2.88
N ASP A 240 -67.70 36.57 -3.77
CA ASP A 240 -67.08 35.27 -3.52
C ASP A 240 -66.24 35.29 -2.22
N CYS A 241 -66.06 34.12 -1.63
CA CYS A 241 -65.29 33.96 -0.40
C CYS A 241 -63.78 33.92 -0.69
N SER A 242 -62.98 34.68 0.07
CA SER A 242 -61.52 34.78 -0.14
C SER A 242 -60.74 33.47 0.06
N ALA A 243 -61.35 32.45 0.67
CA ALA A 243 -60.78 31.12 0.82
C ALA A 243 -61.87 30.04 0.74
N SER A 244 -61.55 28.85 0.22
CA SER A 244 -62.44 27.68 0.14
C SER A 244 -62.63 26.97 1.49
N CYS A 245 -61.72 27.20 2.44
CA CYS A 245 -61.72 26.63 3.79
C CYS A 245 -60.94 27.53 4.74
N GLY A 246 -60.99 27.22 6.04
CA GLY A 246 -60.15 27.85 7.05
C GLY A 246 -60.58 29.26 7.44
N ARG A 247 -61.89 29.58 7.38
CA ARG A 247 -62.45 30.92 7.64
C ARG A 247 -61.88 31.97 6.68
N GLY A 248 -62.43 31.98 5.47
CA GLY A 248 -62.31 33.11 4.55
C GLY A 248 -63.26 34.25 4.93
N SER A 249 -63.18 35.33 4.15
CA SER A 249 -64.00 36.54 4.30
C SER A 249 -64.72 36.84 2.98
N ARG A 250 -65.95 37.32 3.07
CA ARG A 250 -66.72 37.89 1.94
C ARG A 250 -67.27 39.25 2.34
N TYR A 251 -67.54 40.09 1.35
CA TYR A 251 -68.03 41.46 1.57
C TYR A 251 -69.46 41.62 1.04
N THR A 252 -70.31 42.36 1.78
CA THR A 252 -71.68 42.65 1.35
C THR A 252 -71.70 43.66 0.19
N VAL A 253 -72.44 43.32 -0.87
CA VAL A 253 -72.46 44.09 -2.13
C VAL A 253 -73.78 44.84 -2.26
N PHE A 254 -73.71 46.15 -2.05
CA PHE A 254 -74.80 47.08 -2.27
C PHE A 254 -74.77 47.63 -3.70
N GLY A 255 -75.89 47.52 -4.41
CA GLY A 255 -76.11 48.14 -5.71
C GLY A 255 -77.34 49.04 -5.69
N CYS A 256 -77.44 49.94 -6.66
CA CYS A 256 -78.58 50.82 -6.78
C CYS A 256 -79.81 50.08 -7.31
N VAL A 257 -80.97 50.26 -6.67
CA VAL A 257 -82.26 49.75 -7.16
C VAL A 257 -83.30 50.85 -7.23
N HIS A 258 -84.26 50.71 -8.15
CA HIS A 258 -85.47 51.52 -8.15
C HIS A 258 -86.34 51.18 -6.93
N ARG A 259 -86.84 52.21 -6.24
CA ARG A 259 -87.43 52.07 -4.91
C ARG A 259 -88.77 51.34 -4.90
N ILE A 260 -89.54 51.45 -5.98
CA ILE A 260 -90.88 50.85 -6.10
C ILE A 260 -90.81 49.45 -6.73
N THR A 261 -90.12 49.29 -7.85
CA THR A 261 -90.08 48.02 -8.60
C THR A 261 -88.94 47.09 -8.17
N HIS A 262 -87.95 47.61 -7.42
CA HIS A 262 -86.75 46.89 -6.96
C HIS A 262 -85.80 46.39 -8.04
N ASP A 263 -86.00 46.78 -9.30
CA ASP A 263 -85.07 46.51 -10.39
C ASP A 263 -83.69 47.13 -10.12
N ARG A 264 -82.63 46.42 -10.49
CA ARG A 264 -81.25 46.92 -10.42
C ARG A 264 -81.02 47.93 -11.54
N VAL A 265 -80.55 49.11 -11.16
CA VAL A 265 -80.24 50.22 -12.09
C VAL A 265 -78.77 50.62 -12.01
N SER A 266 -78.36 51.65 -12.77
CA SER A 266 -77.00 52.20 -12.66
C SER A 266 -76.72 52.73 -11.25
N ASP A 267 -75.54 52.41 -10.71
CA ASP A 267 -75.05 52.93 -9.43
C ASP A 267 -75.00 54.46 -9.37
N THR A 268 -74.95 55.14 -10.53
CA THR A 268 -75.00 56.62 -10.66
C THR A 268 -76.36 57.24 -10.35
N LEU A 269 -77.43 56.45 -10.28
CA LEU A 269 -78.79 56.94 -9.97
C LEU A 269 -79.07 56.98 -8.45
N CYS A 270 -78.18 56.39 -7.65
CA CYS A 270 -78.20 56.47 -6.20
C CYS A 270 -77.10 57.42 -5.70
N ASP A 271 -77.41 58.17 -4.65
CA ASP A 271 -76.46 59.06 -4.00
C ASP A 271 -75.34 58.27 -3.33
N SER A 272 -74.11 58.42 -3.84
CA SER A 272 -72.91 57.72 -3.38
C SER A 272 -72.55 58.02 -1.92
N SER A 273 -72.89 59.21 -1.40
CA SER A 273 -72.70 59.55 0.02
C SER A 273 -73.59 58.74 0.97
N THR A 274 -74.63 58.09 0.42
CA THR A 274 -75.53 57.19 1.16
C THR A 274 -75.31 55.71 0.84
N LYS A 275 -74.23 55.35 0.13
CA LYS A 275 -73.88 53.95 -0.13
C LYS A 275 -73.39 53.30 1.17
N PRO A 276 -74.02 52.22 1.67
CA PRO A 276 -73.56 51.55 2.88
C PRO A 276 -72.15 50.98 2.68
N SER A 277 -71.32 51.01 3.73
CA SER A 277 -70.01 50.37 3.70
C SER A 277 -70.17 48.86 3.54
N ALA A 278 -69.35 48.27 2.67
CA ALA A 278 -69.28 46.82 2.53
C ALA A 278 -68.86 46.19 3.87
N GLN A 279 -69.73 45.38 4.45
CA GLN A 279 -69.50 44.70 5.71
C GLN A 279 -68.81 43.35 5.45
N GLU A 280 -67.80 43.03 6.25
CA GLU A 280 -67.12 41.73 6.19
C GLU A 280 -67.93 40.67 6.94
N GLU A 281 -68.17 39.54 6.29
CA GLU A 281 -68.79 38.35 6.87
C GLU A 281 -67.82 37.14 6.78
N PRO A 282 -67.70 36.33 7.84
CA PRO A 282 -66.91 35.10 7.78
C PRO A 282 -67.62 34.04 6.93
N CYS A 283 -66.89 33.43 6.00
CA CYS A 283 -67.37 32.36 5.13
C CYS A 283 -66.40 31.18 5.15
N ASN A 284 -66.88 29.98 4.75
CA ASN A 284 -66.09 28.75 4.72
C ASN A 284 -65.33 28.47 6.04
N VAL A 285 -66.07 28.55 7.15
CA VAL A 285 -65.53 28.45 8.52
C VAL A 285 -65.08 27.05 8.93
N GLN A 286 -65.37 26.01 8.13
CA GLN A 286 -64.75 24.70 8.29
C GLN A 286 -63.21 24.78 8.16
N PRO A 287 -62.42 24.17 9.06
CA PRO A 287 -60.97 24.07 8.89
C PRO A 287 -60.59 23.39 7.57
N CYS A 288 -59.46 23.78 6.97
CA CYS A 288 -58.95 23.13 5.78
C CYS A 288 -58.58 21.65 6.05
N PRO A 289 -58.47 20.79 5.02
CA PRO A 289 -57.93 19.43 5.19
C PRO A 289 -56.56 19.43 5.90
N ALA A 290 -56.30 18.39 6.69
CA ALA A 290 -55.02 18.22 7.35
C ALA A 290 -54.00 17.56 6.40
N PHE A 291 -52.75 18.01 6.43
CA PHE A 291 -51.67 17.55 5.56
C PHE A 291 -50.39 17.25 6.32
N TRP A 292 -49.50 16.47 5.70
CA TRP A 292 -48.14 16.23 6.23
C TRP A 292 -47.23 17.40 5.89
N ASP A 293 -46.82 18.14 6.91
CA ASP A 293 -45.73 19.11 6.86
C ASP A 293 -44.39 18.38 7.01
N ILE A 294 -43.43 18.70 6.13
CA ILE A 294 -42.16 17.97 5.97
C ILE A 294 -41.02 18.94 6.29
N GLY A 295 -40.32 18.69 7.40
CA GLY A 295 -39.14 19.45 7.79
C GLY A 295 -37.90 19.11 6.96
N GLU A 296 -36.87 19.93 7.12
CA GLU A 296 -35.54 19.71 6.55
C GLU A 296 -34.86 18.45 7.13
N TRP A 297 -33.89 17.92 6.39
CA TRP A 297 -33.04 16.82 6.85
C TRP A 297 -31.98 17.29 7.84
N SER A 298 -31.69 16.46 8.84
CA SER A 298 -30.53 16.61 9.73
C SER A 298 -29.22 16.48 8.97
N GLU A 299 -28.13 16.87 9.62
CA GLU A 299 -26.78 16.42 9.23
C GLU A 299 -26.74 14.88 9.14
N CYS A 300 -25.86 14.38 8.27
CA CYS A 300 -25.68 12.94 8.04
C CYS A 300 -24.96 12.29 9.23
N SER A 301 -25.43 11.13 9.70
CA SER A 301 -24.87 10.43 10.86
C SER A 301 -23.44 9.89 10.69
N LYS A 302 -22.81 10.11 9.54
CA LYS A 302 -21.39 9.86 9.25
C LYS A 302 -20.84 10.97 8.37
N THR A 303 -19.55 11.26 8.49
CA THR A 303 -18.80 12.20 7.64
C THR A 303 -18.34 11.56 6.32
N CYS A 304 -18.25 10.23 6.26
CA CYS A 304 -17.91 9.46 5.05
C CYS A 304 -18.81 8.22 4.89
N GLY A 305 -18.92 7.72 3.67
CA GLY A 305 -19.71 6.54 3.30
C GLY A 305 -21.22 6.74 3.41
N LEU A 306 -21.95 5.63 3.58
CA LEU A 306 -23.40 5.62 3.76
C LEU A 306 -23.77 5.88 5.21
N GLY A 307 -24.33 7.06 5.50
CA GLY A 307 -24.96 7.41 6.76
C GLY A 307 -26.49 7.44 6.66
N MET A 308 -27.14 7.92 7.72
CA MET A 308 -28.57 8.20 7.78
C MET A 308 -28.81 9.66 8.19
N GLN A 309 -29.87 10.25 7.64
CA GLN A 309 -30.36 11.59 7.94
C GLN A 309 -31.83 11.51 8.36
N HIS A 310 -32.26 12.35 9.30
CA HIS A 310 -33.60 12.32 9.89
C HIS A 310 -34.31 13.66 9.68
N ARG A 311 -35.62 13.64 9.44
CA ARG A 311 -36.43 14.87 9.32
C ARG A 311 -37.70 14.80 10.15
N GLN A 312 -38.17 15.96 10.59
CA GLN A 312 -39.45 16.05 11.29
C GLN A 312 -40.62 15.95 10.31
N ILE A 313 -41.69 15.27 10.72
CA ILE A 313 -42.92 15.14 9.94
C ILE A 313 -44.10 15.38 10.89
N LEU A 314 -44.87 16.42 10.61
CA LEU A 314 -45.94 16.91 11.47
C LEU A 314 -47.27 16.91 10.71
N CYS A 315 -48.34 16.41 11.32
CA CYS A 315 -49.67 16.57 10.76
C CYS A 315 -50.16 17.99 11.10
N ARG A 316 -50.44 18.81 10.09
CA ARG A 316 -50.84 20.22 10.25
C ARG A 316 -52.17 20.54 9.58
N GLN A 317 -52.84 21.57 10.06
CA GLN A 317 -54.16 22.00 9.59
C GLN A 317 -54.26 23.54 9.60
N VAL A 318 -54.77 24.14 8.53
CA VAL A 318 -54.90 25.61 8.41
C VAL A 318 -56.28 26.10 8.85
N TYR A 319 -56.28 27.16 9.67
CA TYR A 319 -57.47 27.87 10.11
C TYR A 319 -57.14 29.35 10.43
N ALA A 320 -57.91 30.29 9.87
CA ALA A 320 -57.79 31.74 10.02
C ALA A 320 -56.35 32.25 9.82
N ASN A 321 -55.73 31.89 8.69
CA ASN A 321 -54.33 32.17 8.34
C ASN A 321 -53.28 31.69 9.36
N ARG A 322 -53.63 30.72 10.23
CA ARG A 322 -52.70 30.04 11.14
C ARG A 322 -52.62 28.56 10.82
N THR A 323 -51.40 28.05 10.72
CA THR A 323 -51.12 26.62 10.55
C THR A 323 -50.90 25.99 11.92
N LEU A 324 -51.82 25.13 12.35
CA LEU A 324 -51.80 24.48 13.67
C LEU A 324 -51.32 23.04 13.55
N ASN A 325 -50.57 22.57 14.53
CA ASN A 325 -50.20 21.16 14.66
C ASN A 325 -51.41 20.38 15.19
N VAL A 326 -51.74 19.25 14.59
CA VAL A 326 -52.87 18.40 14.97
C VAL A 326 -52.45 16.94 15.15
N GLN A 327 -53.31 16.14 15.77
CA GLN A 327 -53.03 14.71 16.00
C GLN A 327 -52.79 13.97 14.68
N SER A 328 -51.72 13.15 14.62
CA SER A 328 -51.28 12.42 13.42
C SER A 328 -52.36 11.55 12.78
N SER A 329 -53.37 11.12 13.55
CA SER A 329 -54.53 10.39 13.04
C SER A 329 -55.34 11.15 11.99
N ARG A 330 -55.32 12.50 11.99
CA ARG A 330 -56.04 13.31 10.99
C ARG A 330 -55.43 13.21 9.60
N CYS A 331 -54.11 12.95 9.51
CA CYS A 331 -53.40 12.72 8.26
C CYS A 331 -53.31 11.23 7.86
N ARG A 332 -53.96 10.30 8.59
CA ARG A 332 -53.90 8.85 8.31
C ARG A 332 -54.40 8.45 6.91
N HIS A 333 -55.25 9.28 6.30
CA HIS A 333 -55.77 9.07 4.94
C HIS A 333 -54.79 9.50 3.83
N LEU A 334 -53.64 10.08 4.21
CA LEU A 334 -52.55 10.46 3.32
C LEU A 334 -51.34 9.59 3.63
N GLU A 335 -50.66 9.13 2.57
CA GLU A 335 -49.39 8.41 2.69
C GLU A 335 -48.40 9.23 3.54
N ARG A 336 -47.78 8.60 4.53
CA ARG A 336 -46.86 9.27 5.46
C ARG A 336 -45.47 9.28 4.85
N PRO A 337 -44.84 10.45 4.62
CA PRO A 337 -43.48 10.49 4.08
C PRO A 337 -42.45 9.84 5.01
N GLU A 338 -41.31 9.43 4.45
CA GLU A 338 -40.21 8.84 5.23
C GLU A 338 -39.57 9.85 6.17
N SER A 339 -39.49 9.54 7.48
CA SER A 339 -38.82 10.38 8.50
C SER A 339 -37.31 10.16 8.59
N SER A 340 -36.77 9.17 7.88
CA SER A 340 -35.35 8.82 7.84
C SER A 340 -34.96 8.41 6.43
N GLY A 341 -33.94 9.05 5.86
CA GLY A 341 -33.37 8.72 4.57
C GLY A 341 -31.91 8.30 4.71
N THR A 342 -31.38 7.63 3.70
CA THR A 342 -29.93 7.43 3.58
C THR A 342 -29.26 8.73 3.10
N CYS A 343 -28.00 8.92 3.45
CA CYS A 343 -27.14 9.99 2.94
C CYS A 343 -25.80 9.38 2.52
N GLN A 344 -25.36 9.70 1.30
CA GLN A 344 -24.10 9.21 0.74
C GLN A 344 -23.08 10.33 0.74
N MET A 345 -22.15 10.27 1.69
CA MET A 345 -20.99 11.16 1.77
C MET A 345 -19.88 10.64 0.86
N LYS A 346 -18.73 11.33 0.82
CA LYS A 346 -17.50 10.81 0.18
C LYS A 346 -17.21 9.39 0.69
N ILE A 347 -16.85 8.48 -0.20
CA ILE A 347 -16.45 7.11 0.16
C ILE A 347 -15.28 7.20 1.15
N CYS A 348 -15.35 6.44 2.25
CA CYS A 348 -14.29 6.41 3.26
C CYS A 348 -13.02 5.78 2.68
N SER A 349 -11.86 6.22 3.17
CA SER A 349 -10.58 5.53 2.96
C SER A 349 -10.56 4.19 3.72
N GLU A 350 -9.78 3.24 3.21
CA GLU A 350 -9.71 1.87 3.71
C GLU A 350 -8.27 1.35 3.77
N TRP A 351 -7.99 0.45 4.72
CA TRP A 351 -6.73 -0.26 4.79
C TRP A 351 -6.65 -1.37 3.72
N GLN A 352 -5.72 -1.24 2.79
CA GLN A 352 -5.43 -2.30 1.83
C GLN A 352 -4.06 -2.91 2.05
N ILE A 353 -4.01 -4.24 2.00
CA ILE A 353 -2.76 -5.01 1.96
C ILE A 353 -2.23 -4.90 0.53
N ARG A 354 -0.96 -4.50 0.38
CA ARG A 354 -0.31 -4.26 -0.92
C ARG A 354 0.68 -5.36 -1.32
N SER A 355 1.16 -6.16 -0.37
CA SER A 355 2.02 -7.32 -0.64
C SER A 355 1.53 -8.59 0.07
N GLU A 356 1.96 -9.74 -0.43
CA GLU A 356 1.98 -10.97 0.38
C GLU A 356 2.97 -10.82 1.56
N TRP A 357 2.95 -11.77 2.49
CA TRP A 357 3.95 -11.85 3.54
C TRP A 357 5.35 -12.12 2.97
N SER A 358 6.35 -11.41 3.49
CA SER A 358 7.76 -11.71 3.23
C SER A 358 8.13 -13.14 3.64
N PRO A 359 9.24 -13.69 3.13
CA PRO A 359 9.92 -14.79 3.80
C PRO A 359 10.17 -14.49 5.27
N CYS A 360 10.24 -15.53 6.11
CA CYS A 360 10.58 -15.37 7.52
C CYS A 360 12.00 -14.79 7.67
N SER A 361 12.19 -13.87 8.61
CA SER A 361 13.49 -13.21 8.87
C SER A 361 14.62 -14.15 9.28
N VAL A 362 14.28 -15.40 9.62
CA VAL A 362 15.20 -16.48 9.95
C VAL A 362 14.81 -17.74 9.16
N PRO A 363 15.77 -18.57 8.73
CA PRO A 363 15.47 -19.85 8.05
C PRO A 363 15.20 -21.01 9.01
N CYS A 364 15.44 -20.83 10.32
CA CYS A 364 15.07 -21.75 11.40
C CYS A 364 14.75 -20.94 12.67
N GLY A 365 13.93 -21.50 13.55
CA GLY A 365 13.49 -20.87 14.81
C GLY A 365 12.43 -19.79 14.60
N VAL A 366 12.18 -19.03 15.67
CA VAL A 366 11.19 -17.95 15.68
C VAL A 366 11.79 -16.66 15.10
N GLY A 367 11.14 -16.11 14.09
CA GLY A 367 11.42 -14.79 13.54
C GLY A 367 10.14 -13.98 13.32
N GLN A 368 10.21 -13.01 12.40
CA GLN A 368 9.06 -12.28 11.89
C GLN A 368 9.01 -12.29 10.37
N ARG A 369 7.79 -12.18 9.84
CA ARG A 369 7.51 -11.82 8.45
C ARG A 369 6.71 -10.52 8.44
N SER A 370 6.91 -9.70 7.42
CA SER A 370 6.21 -8.43 7.26
C SER A 370 5.49 -8.35 5.91
N ARG A 371 4.50 -7.46 5.81
CA ARG A 371 3.77 -7.16 4.56
C ARG A 371 3.44 -5.67 4.52
N GLU A 372 3.33 -5.11 3.31
CA GLU A 372 2.92 -3.72 3.16
C GLU A 372 1.41 -3.57 3.38
N VAL A 373 1.04 -2.69 4.32
CA VAL A 373 -0.33 -2.29 4.65
C VAL A 373 -0.39 -0.78 4.50
N ARG A 374 -1.40 -0.26 3.78
CA ARG A 374 -1.54 1.17 3.48
C ARG A 374 -2.97 1.66 3.64
N CYS A 375 -3.14 2.89 4.13
CA CYS A 375 -4.38 3.62 3.94
C CYS A 375 -4.50 4.09 2.49
N VAL A 376 -5.67 3.90 1.86
CA VAL A 376 -5.94 4.36 0.50
C VAL A 376 -7.28 5.04 0.36
N SER A 377 -7.32 6.06 -0.50
CA SER A 377 -8.50 6.87 -0.80
C SER A 377 -9.51 6.16 -1.70
N ASN A 378 -10.66 6.79 -1.88
CA ASN A 378 -11.69 6.37 -2.83
C ASN A 378 -11.28 6.43 -4.32
N VAL A 379 -10.08 6.94 -4.64
CA VAL A 379 -9.50 7.00 -5.98
C VAL A 379 -8.43 5.90 -6.18
N GLY A 380 -7.99 5.27 -5.09
CA GLY A 380 -6.90 4.29 -5.06
C GLY A 380 -5.54 4.88 -4.67
N ASP A 381 -5.44 6.21 -4.61
CA ASP A 381 -4.25 6.93 -4.14
C ASP A 381 -3.94 6.60 -2.67
N PHE A 382 -2.65 6.60 -2.32
CA PHE A 382 -2.20 6.51 -0.94
C PHE A 382 -2.45 7.84 -0.22
N VAL A 383 -2.99 7.75 1.00
CA VAL A 383 -3.24 8.88 1.90
C VAL A 383 -2.63 8.59 3.27
N GLU A 384 -2.55 9.61 4.14
CA GLU A 384 -1.98 9.45 5.48
C GLU A 384 -2.78 8.44 6.33
N ASP A 385 -2.07 7.74 7.21
CA ASP A 385 -2.63 6.63 8.01
C ASP A 385 -3.78 7.08 8.93
N GLU A 386 -3.82 8.36 9.33
CA GLU A 386 -4.89 8.99 10.13
C GLU A 386 -6.22 9.15 9.39
N GLU A 387 -6.26 9.15 8.04
CA GLU A 387 -7.54 9.15 7.32
C GLU A 387 -8.28 7.81 7.52
N CYS A 388 -7.53 6.72 7.71
CA CYS A 388 -8.08 5.41 8.00
C CYS A 388 -8.33 5.19 9.48
N ASN A 389 -9.32 4.36 9.79
CA ASN A 389 -9.57 3.96 11.18
C ASN A 389 -8.46 3.04 11.69
N MET A 390 -7.52 3.57 12.46
CA MET A 390 -6.39 2.83 13.06
C MET A 390 -6.81 1.60 13.88
N LYS A 391 -8.04 1.52 14.40
CA LYS A 391 -8.55 0.31 15.09
C LYS A 391 -8.86 -0.87 14.15
N LEU A 392 -8.84 -0.62 12.83
CA LEU A 392 -9.08 -1.60 11.78
C LEU A 392 -7.82 -1.89 10.95
N ARG A 393 -6.64 -1.34 11.33
CA ARG A 393 -5.36 -1.56 10.63
C ARG A 393 -5.00 -3.05 10.68
N PRO A 394 -4.86 -3.75 9.54
CA PRO A 394 -4.30 -5.10 9.50
C PRO A 394 -2.89 -5.15 10.07
N SER A 395 -2.50 -6.27 10.67
CA SER A 395 -1.12 -6.47 11.11
C SER A 395 -0.15 -6.40 9.92
N ASP A 396 0.87 -5.55 10.02
CA ASP A 396 1.97 -5.39 9.06
C ASP A 396 3.18 -6.29 9.39
N ALA A 397 3.25 -6.80 10.63
CA ALA A 397 4.18 -7.84 11.07
C ALA A 397 3.47 -9.02 11.73
N GLU A 398 4.02 -10.23 11.57
CA GLU A 398 3.55 -11.47 12.18
C GLU A 398 4.76 -12.35 12.56
N ASN A 399 4.67 -13.11 13.65
CA ASN A 399 5.70 -14.08 14.00
C ASN A 399 5.60 -15.35 13.16
N CYS A 400 6.75 -15.86 12.75
CA CYS A 400 6.89 -17.13 12.04
C CYS A 400 7.83 -18.05 12.80
N ASP A 401 7.44 -19.31 12.98
CA ASP A 401 8.31 -20.36 13.53
C ASP A 401 8.69 -21.32 12.38
N MET A 402 9.98 -21.35 12.06
CA MET A 402 10.56 -22.20 11.02
C MET A 402 11.05 -23.55 11.59
N GLY A 403 10.65 -23.91 12.82
CA GLY A 403 11.02 -25.13 13.51
C GLY A 403 12.37 -25.03 14.24
N PRO A 404 12.73 -26.02 15.07
CA PRO A 404 13.92 -25.95 15.91
C PRO A 404 15.21 -25.87 15.09
N CYS A 405 16.02 -24.83 15.32
CA CYS A 405 17.37 -24.73 14.74
C CYS A 405 18.25 -25.90 15.20
N ALA A 406 18.69 -26.73 14.24
CA ALA A 406 19.50 -27.91 14.50
C ALA A 406 20.96 -27.55 14.84
N LYS A 407 21.28 -27.40 16.14
CA LYS A 407 22.66 -27.32 16.63
C LYS A 407 23.43 -28.58 16.23
N SER A 408 24.32 -28.46 15.25
CA SER A 408 24.96 -29.62 14.61
C SER A 408 26.34 -29.28 14.06
N TRP A 409 27.15 -30.32 13.82
CA TRP A 409 28.48 -30.21 13.26
C TRP A 409 28.44 -30.15 11.73
N PHE A 410 28.45 -28.93 11.20
CA PHE A 410 28.61 -28.71 9.75
C PHE A 410 30.05 -28.98 9.35
N HIS A 411 30.25 -29.55 8.17
CA HIS A 411 31.56 -29.84 7.64
C HIS A 411 31.59 -29.67 6.12
N THR A 412 32.73 -29.26 5.59
CA THR A 412 32.96 -29.27 4.14
C THR A 412 33.24 -30.70 3.66
N ASP A 413 33.17 -30.90 2.35
CA ASP A 413 33.87 -32.03 1.72
C ASP A 413 35.37 -32.00 2.05
N TRP A 414 36.00 -33.16 1.87
CA TRP A 414 37.45 -33.31 1.99
C TRP A 414 38.17 -32.57 0.86
N ALA A 415 39.33 -31.99 1.18
CA ALA A 415 40.26 -31.44 0.19
C ALA A 415 40.50 -32.45 -0.94
N ASN A 416 40.36 -32.00 -2.18
CA ASN A 416 40.48 -32.82 -3.39
C ASN A 416 41.93 -33.26 -3.70
N ARG A 417 42.91 -32.84 -2.89
CA ARG A 417 44.31 -33.24 -2.94
C ARG A 417 44.72 -33.72 -1.55
N CYS A 418 45.48 -34.81 -1.51
CA CYS A 418 46.22 -35.21 -0.31
C CYS A 418 47.36 -34.20 -0.04
N SER A 419 47.79 -34.05 1.21
CA SER A 419 48.91 -33.14 1.58
C SER A 419 50.26 -33.59 1.01
N ALA A 420 50.37 -34.84 0.58
CA ALA A 420 51.55 -35.42 -0.05
C ALA A 420 51.22 -35.81 -1.49
N GLU A 421 52.16 -35.59 -2.41
CA GLU A 421 51.96 -35.89 -3.84
C GLU A 421 52.05 -37.40 -4.11
N CYS A 422 52.89 -38.11 -3.36
CA CYS A 422 53.03 -39.55 -3.29
C CYS A 422 53.12 -39.99 -1.82
N GLY A 423 53.09 -41.29 -1.55
CA GLY A 423 53.20 -41.84 -0.19
C GLY A 423 51.97 -41.55 0.68
N MET A 424 52.17 -41.63 2.00
CA MET A 424 51.13 -41.28 2.97
C MET A 424 51.07 -39.76 3.19
N GLY A 425 49.85 -39.21 3.17
CA GLY A 425 49.58 -37.84 3.56
C GLY A 425 48.21 -37.74 4.24
N VAL A 426 47.71 -36.52 4.39
CA VAL A 426 46.39 -36.24 4.95
C VAL A 426 45.58 -35.33 4.04
N ARG A 427 44.28 -35.58 3.97
CA ARG A 427 43.29 -34.62 3.43
C ARG A 427 42.60 -33.96 4.61
N SER A 428 42.44 -32.65 4.53
CA SER A 428 41.75 -31.84 5.55
C SER A 428 40.36 -31.44 5.09
N ARG A 429 39.51 -31.05 6.04
CA ARG A 429 38.22 -30.36 5.80
C ARG A 429 37.93 -29.41 6.96
N SER A 430 37.14 -28.38 6.70
CA SER A 430 36.67 -27.50 7.78
C SER A 430 35.48 -28.15 8.49
N VAL A 431 35.48 -28.15 9.82
CA VAL A 431 34.36 -28.59 10.66
C VAL A 431 34.00 -27.45 11.61
N VAL A 432 32.73 -27.06 11.64
CA VAL A 432 32.24 -25.91 12.43
C VAL A 432 30.95 -26.27 13.16
N CYS A 433 30.88 -25.88 14.44
CA CYS A 433 29.63 -25.85 15.19
C CYS A 433 28.90 -24.56 14.81
N LEU A 434 27.70 -24.64 14.23
CA LEU A 434 26.86 -23.47 13.94
C LEU A 434 25.60 -23.51 14.79
N ILE A 435 25.26 -22.36 15.35
CA ILE A 435 24.04 -22.13 16.14
C ILE A 435 23.38 -20.88 15.58
N ASN A 436 22.11 -21.00 15.18
CA ASN A 436 21.23 -19.89 14.82
C ASN A 436 21.86 -18.85 13.87
N HIS A 437 22.58 -19.32 12.83
CA HIS A 437 23.21 -18.51 11.78
C HIS A 437 24.28 -17.50 12.23
N ILE A 438 24.75 -17.56 13.47
CA ILE A 438 25.82 -16.69 14.01
C ILE A 438 27.04 -17.55 14.35
N SER A 439 28.21 -17.17 13.82
CA SER A 439 29.48 -17.86 14.06
C SER A 439 30.14 -17.42 15.37
N SER A 440 29.49 -17.70 16.51
CA SER A 440 30.06 -17.45 17.83
C SER A 440 30.99 -18.58 18.28
N LEU A 441 32.29 -18.31 18.34
CA LEU A 441 33.18 -18.99 19.28
C LEU A 441 32.72 -18.63 20.72
N PRO A 442 32.74 -19.54 21.71
CA PRO A 442 33.47 -20.83 21.75
C PRO A 442 32.59 -22.09 21.57
N LEU A 443 33.24 -23.27 21.62
CA LEU A 443 32.72 -24.58 21.18
C LEU A 443 31.67 -25.26 22.10
N GLU A 444 31.14 -24.59 23.14
CA GLU A 444 30.38 -25.22 24.25
C GLU A 444 28.93 -25.64 23.92
N GLY A 445 28.52 -25.67 22.64
CA GLY A 445 27.12 -25.86 22.23
C GLY A 445 26.81 -27.03 21.29
N CYS A 446 27.80 -27.78 20.80
CA CYS A 446 27.60 -28.96 19.97
C CYS A 446 28.00 -30.25 20.71
N GLY A 447 27.30 -31.36 20.43
CA GLY A 447 27.52 -32.65 21.11
C GLY A 447 28.92 -33.23 20.91
N SER A 448 29.32 -34.15 21.80
CA SER A 448 30.69 -34.68 21.92
C SER A 448 31.27 -35.36 20.67
N GLU A 449 30.42 -35.79 19.73
CA GLU A 449 30.84 -36.43 18.47
C GLU A 449 31.24 -35.39 17.40
N ARG A 450 32.35 -34.68 17.63
CA ARG A 450 32.95 -33.78 16.62
C ARG A 450 33.49 -34.60 15.44
N PRO A 451 33.04 -34.38 14.18
CA PRO A 451 33.60 -35.05 13.01
C PRO A 451 35.10 -34.75 12.85
N PRO A 452 35.91 -35.73 12.40
CA PRO A 452 37.34 -35.51 12.21
C PRO A 452 37.61 -34.50 11.08
N GLU A 453 38.52 -33.55 11.32
CA GLU A 453 38.98 -32.53 10.38
C GLU A 453 40.11 -33.02 9.46
N VAL A 454 40.69 -34.18 9.77
CA VAL A 454 41.86 -34.76 9.11
C VAL A 454 41.59 -36.25 8.84
N GLN A 455 41.90 -36.72 7.63
CA GLN A 455 41.85 -38.14 7.27
C GLN A 455 43.10 -38.52 6.49
N ALA A 456 43.67 -39.70 6.78
CA ALA A 456 44.80 -40.24 6.04
C ALA A 456 44.42 -40.58 4.59
N CYS A 457 45.34 -40.31 3.66
CA CYS A 457 45.29 -40.72 2.26
C CYS A 457 46.66 -41.29 1.85
N ASN A 458 46.67 -42.18 0.87
CA ASN A 458 47.88 -42.76 0.31
C ASN A 458 47.82 -42.61 -1.22
N ASN A 459 48.77 -41.88 -1.79
CA ASN A 459 48.83 -41.58 -3.22
C ASN A 459 49.71 -42.57 -4.02
N GLY A 460 50.08 -43.71 -3.42
CA GLY A 460 50.94 -44.72 -4.05
C GLY A 460 52.41 -44.58 -3.65
N PRO A 461 53.29 -45.50 -4.06
CA PRO A 461 54.72 -45.45 -3.72
C PRO A 461 55.38 -44.20 -4.31
N CYS A 462 56.28 -43.57 -3.55
CA CYS A 462 57.14 -42.50 -4.06
C CYS A 462 58.27 -43.09 -4.90
N GLU A 463 58.13 -43.03 -6.23
CA GLU A 463 59.20 -43.37 -7.16
C GLU A 463 60.23 -42.22 -7.22
N SER A 464 61.51 -42.53 -6.97
CA SER A 464 62.58 -41.55 -6.77
C SER A 464 63.01 -40.86 -8.06
N ARG A 465 62.27 -39.82 -8.42
CA ARG A 465 62.43 -39.05 -9.67
C ARG A 465 63.56 -38.02 -9.59
N THR A 466 64.35 -37.93 -10.65
CA THR A 466 65.24 -36.79 -10.93
C THR A 466 64.51 -35.73 -11.76
N GLU A 467 64.76 -34.45 -11.49
CA GLU A 467 64.14 -33.34 -12.21
C GLU A 467 65.03 -32.08 -12.27
N TRP A 468 64.87 -31.28 -13.34
CA TRP A 468 65.55 -30.00 -13.47
C TRP A 468 64.84 -28.92 -12.66
N PHE A 469 65.45 -28.49 -11.56
CA PHE A 469 64.99 -27.36 -10.79
C PHE A 469 65.62 -26.06 -11.29
N THR A 470 64.85 -24.96 -11.26
CA THR A 470 65.33 -23.63 -11.67
C THR A 470 65.16 -22.62 -10.55
N GLY A 471 66.25 -21.91 -10.22
CA GLY A 471 66.19 -20.77 -9.31
C GLY A 471 65.44 -19.56 -9.92
N PRO A 472 65.18 -18.52 -9.10
CA PRO A 472 64.66 -17.25 -9.62
C PRO A 472 65.64 -16.62 -10.62
N TRP A 473 65.10 -15.78 -11.51
CA TRP A 473 65.92 -14.96 -12.39
C TRP A 473 66.66 -13.87 -11.60
N GLY A 474 67.93 -13.68 -11.92
CA GLY A 474 68.72 -12.55 -11.43
C GLY A 474 68.27 -11.22 -12.06
N GLN A 475 68.91 -10.12 -11.64
CA GLN A 475 68.63 -8.79 -12.16
C GLN A 475 68.88 -8.71 -13.68
N CYS A 476 68.09 -7.88 -14.37
CA CYS A 476 68.26 -7.62 -15.79
C CYS A 476 69.59 -6.89 -16.06
N SER A 477 70.31 -7.27 -17.12
CA SER A 477 71.59 -6.66 -17.49
C SER A 477 71.50 -5.23 -18.03
N ALA A 478 70.32 -4.62 -18.00
CA ALA A 478 70.04 -3.25 -18.41
C ALA A 478 68.97 -2.65 -17.49
N GLU A 479 69.12 -1.38 -17.11
CA GLU A 479 68.19 -0.69 -16.20
C GLU A 479 66.92 -0.19 -16.92
N CYS A 480 67.03 0.08 -18.22
CA CYS A 480 65.95 0.45 -19.13
C CYS A 480 66.19 -0.20 -20.51
N GLY A 481 65.16 -0.32 -21.34
CA GLY A 481 65.20 -0.99 -22.64
C GLY A 481 65.33 -2.52 -22.56
N THR A 482 65.95 -3.13 -23.57
CA THR A 482 66.16 -4.58 -23.67
C THR A 482 67.47 -5.01 -22.99
N GLY A 483 67.40 -5.96 -22.06
CA GLY A 483 68.54 -6.64 -21.47
C GLY A 483 68.40 -8.16 -21.50
N SER A 484 69.27 -8.86 -20.77
CA SER A 484 69.11 -10.28 -20.48
C SER A 484 69.30 -10.59 -19.00
N GLN A 485 68.70 -11.68 -18.54
CA GLN A 485 68.71 -12.15 -17.17
C GLN A 485 69.09 -13.64 -17.13
N GLN A 486 69.82 -14.06 -16.11
CA GLN A 486 70.29 -15.44 -15.93
C GLN A 486 69.73 -16.07 -14.64
N ARG A 487 69.63 -17.39 -14.59
CA ARG A 487 69.21 -18.16 -13.40
C ARG A 487 70.01 -19.45 -13.25
N ALA A 488 70.12 -19.94 -12.02
CA ALA A 488 70.64 -21.28 -11.76
C ALA A 488 69.65 -22.35 -12.27
N VAL A 489 70.19 -23.40 -12.90
CA VAL A 489 69.45 -24.59 -13.32
C VAL A 489 70.23 -25.82 -12.86
N VAL A 490 69.65 -26.61 -11.96
CA VAL A 490 70.31 -27.71 -11.25
C VAL A 490 69.48 -28.98 -11.36
N CYS A 491 70.14 -30.15 -11.39
CA CYS A 491 69.47 -31.44 -11.33
C CYS A 491 69.26 -31.80 -9.86
N LEU A 492 68.03 -32.10 -9.45
CA LEU A 492 67.71 -32.57 -8.10
C LEU A 492 67.12 -33.99 -8.16
N MET A 493 67.41 -34.80 -7.16
CA MET A 493 66.67 -36.03 -6.86
C MET A 493 65.79 -35.78 -5.63
N LYS A 494 64.49 -36.08 -5.76
CA LYS A 494 63.53 -36.00 -4.66
C LYS A 494 63.49 -37.34 -3.94
N SER A 495 63.74 -37.32 -2.64
CA SER A 495 63.83 -38.50 -1.76
C SER A 495 63.11 -38.23 -0.43
N ASP A 496 62.79 -39.28 0.33
CA ASP A 496 62.02 -39.13 1.58
C ASP A 496 62.75 -38.29 2.66
N GLU A 497 64.09 -38.20 2.59
CA GLU A 497 64.91 -37.33 3.46
C GLU A 497 65.12 -35.91 2.89
N GLY A 498 64.62 -35.62 1.69
CA GLY A 498 64.65 -34.29 1.06
C GLY A 498 65.20 -34.26 -0.36
N TYR A 499 65.71 -33.09 -0.76
CA TYR A 499 66.22 -32.82 -2.11
C TYR A 499 67.75 -32.94 -2.14
N ASN A 500 68.26 -33.91 -2.91
CA ASN A 500 69.70 -34.07 -3.13
C ASN A 500 70.12 -33.44 -4.47
N VAL A 501 71.18 -32.64 -4.47
CA VAL A 501 71.72 -32.02 -5.70
C VAL A 501 72.52 -33.07 -6.47
N MET A 502 72.00 -33.51 -7.61
CA MET A 502 72.62 -34.53 -8.44
C MET A 502 73.51 -33.92 -9.54
N PRO A 503 74.50 -34.67 -10.04
CA PRO A 503 75.27 -34.26 -11.21
C PRO A 503 74.38 -34.02 -12.44
N PRO A 504 74.72 -33.05 -13.33
CA PRO A 504 73.89 -32.68 -14.47
C PRO A 504 73.54 -33.81 -15.47
N TYR A 505 74.23 -34.95 -15.42
CA TYR A 505 73.95 -36.10 -16.28
C TYR A 505 72.72 -36.91 -15.83
N GLU A 506 72.35 -36.90 -14.54
CA GLU A 506 71.19 -37.64 -14.00
C GLU A 506 69.83 -37.06 -14.41
N CYS A 507 69.84 -35.86 -15.00
CA CYS A 507 68.70 -35.22 -15.64
C CYS A 507 68.90 -35.05 -17.17
N SER A 508 69.93 -35.66 -17.77
CA SER A 508 70.27 -35.44 -19.19
C SER A 508 69.24 -36.00 -20.19
N SER A 509 68.39 -36.93 -19.73
CA SER A 509 67.24 -37.47 -20.47
C SER A 509 65.99 -36.57 -20.43
N LEU A 510 66.04 -35.45 -19.70
CA LEU A 510 64.94 -34.50 -19.52
C LEU A 510 65.28 -33.15 -20.15
N ASP A 511 64.28 -32.51 -20.76
CA ASP A 511 64.42 -31.20 -21.40
C ASP A 511 64.96 -30.16 -20.41
N LYS A 512 66.20 -29.70 -20.64
CA LYS A 512 66.88 -28.77 -19.72
C LYS A 512 66.31 -27.35 -19.87
N PRO A 513 65.77 -26.74 -18.80
CA PRO A 513 65.25 -25.38 -18.85
C PRO A 513 66.32 -24.34 -19.22
N LEU A 514 65.91 -23.30 -19.94
CA LEU A 514 66.79 -22.17 -20.30
C LEU A 514 67.34 -21.48 -19.04
N GLY A 515 68.67 -21.35 -18.97
CA GLY A 515 69.39 -20.63 -17.91
C GLY A 515 69.60 -19.13 -18.17
N GLN A 516 69.24 -18.65 -19.37
CA GLN A 516 69.27 -17.24 -19.76
C GLN A 516 68.04 -16.90 -20.60
N GLN A 517 67.45 -15.73 -20.40
CA GLN A 517 66.36 -15.18 -21.23
C GLN A 517 66.49 -13.67 -21.39
N SER A 518 65.75 -13.07 -22.32
CA SER A 518 65.63 -11.61 -22.42
C SER A 518 64.82 -11.02 -21.25
N CYS A 519 65.02 -9.73 -21.01
CA CYS A 519 64.18 -8.91 -20.15
C CYS A 519 63.90 -7.57 -20.85
N HIS A 520 62.66 -7.11 -20.73
CA HIS A 520 62.21 -5.84 -21.30
C HIS A 520 61.85 -4.92 -20.15
N MET A 521 62.74 -3.97 -19.85
CA MET A 521 62.50 -2.88 -18.90
C MET A 521 61.74 -1.75 -19.61
N LYS A 522 61.36 -0.70 -18.89
CA LYS A 522 60.76 0.51 -19.50
C LYS A 522 61.70 1.11 -20.55
N ALA A 523 61.15 1.70 -21.60
CA ALA A 523 61.92 2.48 -22.59
C ALA A 523 62.78 3.56 -21.90
N CYS A 524 63.98 3.84 -22.42
CA CYS A 524 64.84 4.87 -21.88
C CYS A 524 64.39 6.23 -22.44
N GLY A 525 63.49 6.91 -21.73
CA GLY A 525 63.00 8.25 -22.10
C GLY A 525 64.14 9.22 -22.46
N ALA A 526 63.83 10.16 -23.37
CA ALA A 526 64.81 10.97 -24.10
C ALA A 526 65.83 11.68 -23.19
N LYS A 527 67.09 11.78 -23.66
CA LYS A 527 68.22 12.31 -22.89
C LYS A 527 68.98 13.39 -23.65
N TRP A 528 69.60 14.30 -22.90
CA TRP A 528 70.51 15.31 -23.43
C TRP A 528 71.87 14.69 -23.79
N TYR A 529 72.21 14.73 -25.07
CA TYR A 529 73.53 14.42 -25.61
C TYR A 529 74.26 15.72 -25.96
N TYR A 530 75.59 15.75 -25.81
CA TYR A 530 76.40 16.92 -26.11
C TYR A 530 77.75 16.56 -26.69
N THR A 531 78.31 17.43 -27.53
CA THR A 531 79.67 17.26 -28.07
C THR A 531 80.73 17.68 -27.04
N SER A 532 81.97 17.27 -27.27
CA SER A 532 83.11 17.95 -26.64
C SER A 532 83.10 19.44 -26.99
N TRP A 533 83.69 20.26 -26.11
CA TRP A 533 83.87 21.69 -26.36
C TRP A 533 84.77 21.96 -27.57
N SER A 534 84.43 22.98 -28.34
CA SER A 534 85.27 23.51 -29.41
C SER A 534 86.58 24.10 -28.87
N ALA A 535 87.54 24.34 -29.76
CA ALA A 535 88.69 25.19 -29.44
C ALA A 535 88.22 26.58 -28.95
N CYS A 536 88.95 27.15 -27.98
CA CYS A 536 88.64 28.47 -27.46
C CYS A 536 88.93 29.55 -28.52
N SER A 537 88.00 30.48 -28.71
CA SER A 537 88.10 31.57 -29.71
C SER A 537 89.26 32.56 -29.50
N LYS A 538 89.92 32.52 -28.33
CA LYS A 538 91.24 33.15 -28.09
C LYS A 538 92.15 32.19 -27.33
N THR A 539 93.46 32.36 -27.48
CA THR A 539 94.49 31.62 -26.71
C THR A 539 94.77 32.21 -25.33
N CYS A 540 94.41 33.47 -25.10
CA CYS A 540 94.59 34.24 -23.86
C CYS A 540 93.64 35.46 -23.86
N GLU A 541 93.59 36.21 -22.76
CA GLU A 541 92.81 37.45 -22.61
C GLU A 541 91.30 37.27 -22.88
N GLY A 542 90.75 36.14 -22.46
CA GLY A 542 89.31 35.86 -22.41
C GLY A 542 88.67 35.61 -23.77
N GLY A 543 88.44 34.33 -24.09
CA GLY A 543 87.63 33.89 -25.20
C GLY A 543 86.43 33.06 -24.74
N PHE A 544 85.65 32.58 -25.71
CA PHE A 544 84.56 31.63 -25.48
C PHE A 544 84.78 30.35 -26.27
N ARG A 545 84.27 29.22 -25.74
CA ARG A 545 84.14 27.94 -26.44
C ARG A 545 82.66 27.54 -26.45
N VAL A 546 82.26 26.77 -27.46
CA VAL A 546 80.89 26.29 -27.64
C VAL A 546 80.85 24.78 -27.84
N ARG A 547 79.74 24.14 -27.54
CA ARG A 547 79.45 22.74 -27.87
C ARG A 547 78.02 22.62 -28.39
N GLU A 548 77.77 21.62 -29.21
CA GLU A 548 76.41 21.32 -29.63
C GLU A 548 75.73 20.43 -28.57
N VAL A 549 74.44 20.69 -28.31
CA VAL A 549 73.60 19.99 -27.33
C VAL A 549 72.29 19.62 -28.01
N ARG A 550 71.87 18.35 -27.92
CA ARG A 550 70.64 17.84 -28.54
C ARG A 550 69.93 16.85 -27.62
N CYS A 551 68.60 16.96 -27.53
CA CYS A 551 67.76 15.93 -26.92
C CYS A 551 67.49 14.83 -27.95
N LEU A 552 67.76 13.57 -27.59
CA LEU A 552 67.56 12.41 -28.47
C LEU A 552 66.75 11.31 -27.76
N SER A 553 65.90 10.60 -28.50
CA SER A 553 65.16 9.41 -28.03
C SER A 553 66.01 8.12 -28.06
N ASP A 554 65.42 7.00 -27.62
CA ASP A 554 66.00 5.65 -27.70
C ASP A 554 66.56 5.31 -29.11
N GLU A 555 65.86 5.76 -30.17
CA GLU A 555 66.21 5.55 -31.58
C GLU A 555 67.28 6.51 -32.10
N MET A 556 67.90 7.31 -31.22
CA MET A 556 68.88 8.35 -31.54
C MET A 556 68.34 9.49 -32.43
N THR A 557 67.01 9.62 -32.54
CA THR A 557 66.33 10.69 -33.28
C THR A 557 66.08 11.93 -32.41
N PRO A 558 66.07 13.16 -32.97
CA PRO A 558 65.73 14.38 -32.24
C PRO A 558 64.38 14.27 -31.54
N SER A 559 64.32 14.71 -30.28
CA SER A 559 63.12 14.68 -29.45
C SER A 559 62.98 15.98 -28.65
N GLU A 560 61.76 16.28 -28.20
CA GLU A 560 61.47 17.36 -27.24
C GLU A 560 61.22 16.80 -25.82
N GLY A 561 61.36 15.49 -25.63
CA GLY A 561 61.03 14.78 -24.38
C GLY A 561 62.05 14.91 -23.24
N CYS A 562 63.00 15.84 -23.30
CA CYS A 562 64.02 16.06 -22.27
C CYS A 562 63.65 17.21 -21.34
N GLU A 563 64.02 17.12 -20.07
CA GLU A 563 63.82 18.21 -19.11
C GLU A 563 64.78 19.38 -19.40
N GLU A 564 64.25 20.53 -19.83
CA GLU A 564 65.03 21.76 -20.09
C GLU A 564 65.84 22.23 -18.88
N GLY A 565 65.34 22.01 -17.66
CA GLY A 565 66.07 22.32 -16.41
C GLY A 565 67.35 21.49 -16.20
N LEU A 566 67.55 20.43 -17.00
CA LEU A 566 68.76 19.60 -17.02
C LEU A 566 69.58 19.80 -18.31
N LYS A 567 69.23 20.78 -19.16
CA LYS A 567 69.92 21.04 -20.43
C LYS A 567 71.37 21.52 -20.16
N PRO A 568 72.40 20.83 -20.69
CA PRO A 568 73.79 21.27 -20.53
C PRO A 568 74.08 22.60 -21.25
N GLU A 569 74.86 23.48 -20.61
CA GLU A 569 75.28 24.78 -21.18
C GLU A 569 75.96 24.65 -22.55
N GLU A 570 75.54 25.45 -23.53
CA GLU A 570 76.08 25.41 -24.91
C GLU A 570 77.32 26.27 -25.11
N LYS A 571 77.61 27.21 -24.19
CA LYS A 571 78.71 28.19 -24.28
C LYS A 571 79.40 28.37 -22.92
N GLU A 572 80.73 28.46 -22.93
CA GLU A 572 81.57 28.64 -21.73
C GLU A 572 82.70 29.65 -21.99
N GLU A 573 83.14 30.37 -20.96
CA GLU A 573 84.32 31.22 -21.03
C GLU A 573 85.62 30.40 -20.89
N CYS A 574 86.68 30.82 -21.57
CA CYS A 574 87.95 30.09 -21.59
C CYS A 574 89.15 31.01 -21.82
N ASN A 575 90.33 30.56 -21.40
CA ASN A 575 91.61 31.26 -21.57
C ASN A 575 91.59 32.72 -21.07
N THR A 576 91.04 32.94 -19.88
CA THR A 576 91.00 34.24 -19.18
C THR A 576 92.38 34.72 -18.67
N GLN A 577 93.39 33.86 -18.74
CA GLN A 577 94.78 34.14 -18.38
C GLN A 577 95.52 35.04 -19.42
N PRO A 578 96.51 35.85 -19.00
CA PRO A 578 97.35 36.63 -19.91
C PRO A 578 98.35 35.76 -20.69
N CYS A 579 98.75 36.21 -21.89
CA CYS A 579 99.70 35.48 -22.74
C CYS A 579 101.16 35.57 -22.26
N VAL A 580 101.88 34.43 -22.25
CA VAL A 580 103.33 34.36 -21.97
C VAL A 580 104.01 33.40 -22.99
N PRO A 581 105.10 33.80 -23.67
CA PRO A 581 105.79 32.93 -24.63
C PRO A 581 106.66 31.87 -23.94
N GLN A 582 106.64 30.64 -24.49
CA GLN A 582 107.35 29.47 -23.96
C GLN A 582 108.68 29.20 -24.70
N ILE A 583 109.60 28.49 -24.05
CA ILE A 583 110.93 28.10 -24.58
C ILE A 583 111.14 26.59 -24.39
N ASP A 584 111.69 25.92 -25.41
CA ASP A 584 111.91 24.46 -25.46
C ASP A 584 113.12 24.01 -24.60
N GLU A 585 112.94 22.97 -23.79
CA GLU A 585 113.97 22.40 -22.90
C GLU A 585 115.02 21.53 -23.63
N ASN A 586 114.78 21.09 -24.87
CA ASN A 586 115.63 20.07 -25.52
C ASN A 586 116.95 20.62 -26.12
N CYS A 587 117.31 21.87 -25.78
CA CYS A 587 118.42 22.64 -26.31
C CYS A 587 119.76 22.30 -25.61
N ARG A 588 120.70 21.65 -26.31
CA ARG A 588 122.04 21.28 -25.81
C ARG A 588 123.17 21.73 -26.74
N ASP A 589 124.37 21.93 -26.20
CA ASP A 589 125.56 22.28 -26.97
C ASP A 589 126.18 21.06 -27.66
N LYS A 590 126.62 21.22 -28.91
CA LYS A 590 127.24 20.17 -29.74
C LYS A 590 128.75 20.06 -29.56
N TYR A 591 129.41 21.10 -29.06
CA TYR A 591 130.86 21.16 -28.90
C TYR A 591 131.27 21.71 -27.52
N PHE A 592 132.29 21.13 -26.90
CA PHE A 592 132.72 21.47 -25.53
C PHE A 592 133.26 22.91 -25.39
N ASN A 593 133.80 23.48 -26.46
CA ASN A 593 134.36 24.82 -26.54
C ASN A 593 133.31 25.93 -26.84
N CYS A 594 132.01 25.63 -26.77
CA CYS A 594 130.93 26.61 -26.95
C CYS A 594 130.97 27.82 -25.99
N ASN A 595 131.62 27.70 -24.83
CA ASN A 595 131.88 28.85 -23.94
C ASN A 595 132.72 29.95 -24.62
N VAL A 596 133.63 29.61 -25.53
CA VAL A 596 134.45 30.57 -26.29
C VAL A 596 133.60 31.32 -27.33
N VAL A 597 132.66 30.62 -27.97
CA VAL A 597 131.69 31.18 -28.93
C VAL A 597 130.82 32.26 -28.27
N VAL A 598 130.43 32.04 -27.02
CA VAL A 598 129.74 33.02 -26.18
C VAL A 598 130.62 34.22 -25.85
N GLN A 599 131.86 34.01 -25.37
CA GLN A 599 132.79 35.08 -25.03
C GLN A 599 133.11 35.97 -26.25
N ALA A 600 133.27 35.37 -27.42
CA ALA A 600 133.45 36.07 -28.71
C ALA A 600 132.17 36.70 -29.29
N ARG A 601 131.02 36.61 -28.59
CA ARG A 601 129.70 37.13 -29.00
C ARG A 601 129.17 36.57 -30.34
N LEU A 602 129.66 35.40 -30.78
CA LEU A 602 129.32 34.81 -32.09
C LEU A 602 127.92 34.17 -32.14
N CYS A 603 127.21 34.09 -31.01
CA CYS A 603 125.83 33.58 -30.88
C CYS A 603 124.77 34.31 -31.73
N VAL A 604 125.10 35.44 -32.36
CA VAL A 604 124.23 36.13 -33.32
C VAL A 604 124.08 35.31 -34.62
N TYR A 605 125.11 34.57 -35.03
CA TYR A 605 125.09 33.79 -36.27
C TYR A 605 124.40 32.44 -36.07
N ASN A 606 123.48 32.10 -36.97
CA ASN A 606 122.57 30.97 -36.77
C ASN A 606 123.28 29.60 -36.66
N TYR A 607 124.41 29.42 -37.37
CA TYR A 607 125.26 28.22 -37.22
C TYR A 607 125.74 28.02 -35.78
N TYR A 608 126.29 29.07 -35.16
CA TYR A 608 126.75 29.02 -33.77
C TYR A 608 125.58 28.95 -32.79
N LYS A 609 124.45 29.62 -33.08
CA LYS A 609 123.23 29.54 -32.27
C LYS A 609 122.67 28.12 -32.18
N MET A 610 122.74 27.34 -33.27
CA MET A 610 122.33 25.93 -33.28
C MET A 610 123.40 24.97 -32.73
N ALA A 611 124.68 25.20 -33.05
CA ALA A 611 125.78 24.35 -32.57
C ALA A 611 126.10 24.54 -31.07
N CYS A 612 125.79 25.72 -30.52
CA CYS A 612 126.01 26.10 -29.12
C CYS A 612 124.70 26.57 -28.48
N CYS A 613 123.64 25.76 -28.65
CA CYS A 613 122.27 26.10 -28.25
C CYS A 613 122.15 26.50 -26.77
N ALA A 614 122.64 25.68 -25.84
CA ALA A 614 122.49 25.90 -24.40
C ALA A 614 123.35 27.09 -23.92
N SER A 615 124.60 27.16 -24.40
CA SER A 615 125.54 28.25 -24.10
C SER A 615 125.01 29.60 -24.57
N CYS A 616 124.52 29.70 -25.81
CA CYS A 616 123.96 30.94 -26.35
C CYS A 616 122.62 31.32 -25.69
N THR A 617 121.74 30.36 -25.43
CA THR A 617 120.43 30.61 -24.80
C THR A 617 120.57 31.10 -23.36
N ARG A 618 121.49 30.53 -22.57
CA ARG A 618 121.78 31.00 -21.21
C ARG A 618 122.24 32.46 -21.12
N VAL A 619 122.97 32.96 -22.12
CA VAL A 619 123.39 34.37 -22.12
C VAL A 619 122.28 35.30 -22.61
N ALA A 620 121.45 34.88 -23.57
CA ALA A 620 120.23 35.61 -23.92
C ALA A 620 119.32 35.81 -22.70
N GLN A 621 119.09 34.75 -21.91
CA GLN A 621 118.29 34.81 -20.68
C GLN A 621 118.89 35.73 -19.61
N ARG A 622 120.22 35.76 -19.43
CA ARG A 622 120.87 36.71 -18.51
C ARG A 622 120.70 38.17 -18.96
N GLN A 623 120.76 38.44 -20.27
CA GLN A 623 120.56 39.79 -20.80
C GLN A 623 119.10 40.26 -20.72
N SER A 624 118.13 39.38 -20.91
CA SER A 624 116.71 39.71 -20.68
C SER A 624 116.39 39.92 -19.20
N ALA A 625 116.94 39.11 -18.30
CA ALA A 625 116.78 39.30 -16.86
C ALA A 625 117.31 40.66 -16.39
N SER A 626 118.50 41.09 -16.86
CA SER A 626 119.04 42.42 -16.56
C SER A 626 118.28 43.60 -17.17
N ARG A 627 117.29 43.34 -18.04
CA ARG A 627 116.39 44.33 -18.65
C ARG A 627 114.97 44.33 -18.06
N SER A 628 114.67 43.41 -17.14
CA SER A 628 113.35 43.30 -16.49
C SER A 628 113.32 43.90 -15.08
N TYR A 629 114.40 44.55 -14.65
CA TYR A 629 114.58 45.16 -13.33
C TYR A 629 115.04 46.63 -13.44
N ARG A 630 114.55 47.35 -14.46
CA ARG A 630 114.84 48.76 -14.71
C ARG A 630 113.73 49.44 -15.51
#